data_AF-A0A7X0VGD1-F1
#
_entry.id   AF-A0A7X0VGD1-F1
#
_cell.length_a   1.000
_cell.length_b   1.000
_cell.length_c   1.000
_cell.angle_alpha   90.00
_cell.angle_beta   90.00
_cell.angle_gamma   90.00
#
_symmetry.space_group_name_H-M   'P 1'
#
loop_
_entity.id
_entity.type
_entity.pdbx_description
1 polymer ?
#
loop_
_entity_poly.entity_id
_entity_poly.type
_entity_poly.pdbx_seq_one_letter_code
_entity_poly.pdbx_strand_id
1 'polypeptide(L)'
;MGYRANGGWTPSRAWTVLTLASALVLAAVLPGCGARPEAVARVSPEASGDVRSAEDDEGTGFRGFVVRREGGRILVVSSEVKDFGAQGGKDEFNDAIWFSGAPSDAEVGRRVKVWTNAIDQSYPGQARAERVEVEDDVRPDGASRSEAEAVRAALASPAAVRYSPLAAVVQSAVYDAASAAWTIAIAGGGGEGKTKLRVDDRTGRVTEPAAADAPAGSAAEMYALAFDAYLSASGEGMGDGICYIAVDWGKMTLGAEDREAALAGLGARRGVKTVASTLDQLKETGKTDEYGGLPDGVLLRVDETNLGADEAVLTGSVYRSPKGGAGIRAALAREDGGWRVKEAQMTWIN
;
A
#
# COMPACT_ATOMS: atom_id res chain seq x y z
N MET A 1 49.72 31.84 -29.83
CA MET A 1 49.77 32.48 -31.17
C MET A 1 49.36 31.44 -32.19
N GLY A 2 48.24 31.64 -32.90
CA GLY A 2 47.76 30.72 -33.94
C GLY A 2 46.24 30.53 -33.96
N TYR A 3 45.54 31.46 -34.61
CA TYR A 3 44.13 31.38 -34.99
C TYR A 3 43.91 30.38 -36.13
N ARG A 4 42.80 29.61 -36.13
CA ARG A 4 41.86 29.52 -37.27
C ARG A 4 40.53 28.86 -36.87
N ALA A 5 39.47 29.45 -37.40
CA ALA A 5 38.06 29.14 -37.21
C ALA A 5 37.50 28.23 -38.32
N ASN A 6 36.35 27.61 -38.04
CA ASN A 6 35.10 27.59 -38.83
C ASN A 6 34.41 26.23 -38.88
N GLY A 7 33.10 26.24 -38.64
CA GLY A 7 32.20 25.14 -38.95
C GLY A 7 30.86 25.22 -38.21
N GLY A 8 30.06 26.25 -38.50
CA GLY A 8 28.68 26.33 -38.02
C GLY A 8 27.75 25.40 -38.80
N TRP A 9 26.75 24.84 -38.11
CA TRP A 9 25.53 24.33 -38.73
C TRP A 9 24.33 24.65 -37.83
N THR A 10 23.30 25.19 -38.47
CA THR A 10 22.09 25.81 -37.91
C THR A 10 20.96 24.81 -37.62
N PRO A 11 19.98 25.16 -36.76
CA PRO A 11 18.87 24.30 -36.38
C PRO A 11 17.66 24.42 -37.35
N SER A 12 16.89 23.35 -37.46
CA SER A 12 15.58 23.29 -38.14
C SER A 12 14.84 22.09 -37.54
N ARG A 13 13.55 22.05 -37.18
CA ARG A 13 12.32 22.80 -37.49
C ARG A 13 11.32 22.46 -36.36
N ALA A 14 10.63 23.44 -35.81
CA ALA A 14 9.24 23.81 -36.10
C ALA A 14 8.18 22.94 -35.38
N TRP A 15 7.35 23.65 -34.63
CA TRP A 15 6.21 23.19 -33.85
C TRP A 15 5.10 22.60 -34.73
N THR A 16 4.31 21.68 -34.18
CA THR A 16 2.91 21.52 -34.61
C THR A 16 2.05 21.38 -33.36
N VAL A 17 1.40 22.49 -33.02
CA VAL A 17 0.27 22.57 -32.10
C VAL A 17 -0.95 22.04 -32.87
N LEU A 18 -1.61 21.01 -32.36
CA LEU A 18 -2.94 20.62 -32.83
C LEU A 18 -3.98 21.10 -31.81
N THR A 19 -4.52 22.29 -32.05
CA THR A 19 -5.76 22.78 -31.47
C THR A 19 -6.92 22.19 -32.25
N LEU A 20 -7.81 21.45 -31.59
CA LEU A 20 -9.12 21.10 -32.13
C LEU A 20 -10.19 21.67 -31.19
N ALA A 21 -10.81 22.74 -31.68
CA ALA A 21 -11.97 23.38 -31.10
C ALA A 21 -13.23 22.95 -31.86
N SER A 22 -14.35 23.06 -31.14
CA SER A 22 -15.73 23.17 -31.65
C SER A 22 -16.42 21.87 -32.09
N ALA A 23 -17.50 21.50 -31.40
CA ALA A 23 -18.81 22.10 -31.65
C ALA A 23 -19.82 21.73 -30.55
N LEU A 24 -20.40 22.76 -29.97
CA LEU A 24 -21.59 22.76 -29.13
C LEU A 24 -22.80 22.57 -30.07
N VAL A 25 -23.66 21.57 -29.82
CA VAL A 25 -25.03 21.58 -30.35
C VAL A 25 -25.98 21.48 -29.16
N LEU A 26 -26.59 22.63 -28.87
CA LEU A 26 -27.73 22.81 -27.99
C LEU A 26 -28.99 22.70 -28.86
N ALA A 27 -29.90 21.78 -28.55
CA ALA A 27 -31.26 21.82 -29.08
C ALA A 27 -32.26 21.50 -27.98
N ALA A 28 -33.31 22.31 -27.94
CA ALA A 28 -34.17 22.59 -26.81
C ALA A 28 -35.35 21.62 -26.64
N VAL A 29 -35.83 21.61 -25.39
CA VAL A 29 -37.04 21.01 -24.82
C VAL A 29 -38.32 21.52 -25.50
N LEU A 30 -39.35 20.67 -25.63
CA LEU A 30 -40.74 21.01 -25.29
C LEU A 30 -41.57 19.74 -24.91
N PRO A 31 -42.64 19.90 -24.09
CA PRO A 31 -43.29 18.84 -23.32
C PRO A 31 -44.52 18.23 -24.00
N GLY A 32 -44.79 16.96 -23.71
CA GLY A 32 -46.04 16.28 -24.04
C GLY A 32 -46.80 15.88 -22.79
N CYS A 33 -47.76 16.72 -22.39
CA CYS A 33 -48.83 16.37 -21.44
C CYS A 33 -49.85 15.44 -22.12
N GLY A 34 -50.29 14.41 -21.40
CA GLY A 34 -51.43 13.57 -21.80
C GLY A 34 -51.86 12.66 -20.66
N ALA A 35 -52.78 13.14 -19.83
CA ALA A 35 -53.35 12.46 -18.68
C ALA A 35 -54.44 11.43 -19.06
N ARG A 36 -54.63 10.40 -18.22
CA ARG A 36 -55.92 10.16 -17.53
C ARG A 36 -55.83 9.11 -16.40
N PRO A 37 -56.61 9.27 -15.31
CA PRO A 37 -56.56 8.43 -14.10
C PRO A 37 -57.73 7.43 -14.01
N GLU A 38 -57.56 6.38 -13.19
CA GLU A 38 -58.54 5.61 -12.39
C GLU A 38 -57.84 4.29 -11.99
N ALA A 39 -57.92 3.70 -10.81
CA ALA A 39 -58.80 3.88 -9.67
C ALA A 39 -58.08 3.45 -8.37
N VAL A 40 -58.52 4.04 -7.26
CA VAL A 40 -58.11 3.70 -5.89
C VAL A 40 -58.92 2.49 -5.43
N ALA A 41 -58.25 1.44 -4.98
CA ALA A 41 -58.85 0.43 -4.11
C ALA A 41 -57.97 0.26 -2.87
N ARG A 42 -58.52 0.63 -1.71
CA ARG A 42 -57.95 0.34 -0.39
C ARG A 42 -58.25 -1.12 -0.05
N VAL A 43 -57.24 -1.90 0.32
CA VAL A 43 -57.40 -3.02 1.26
C VAL A 43 -56.16 -3.05 2.17
N SER A 44 -56.40 -3.02 3.47
CA SER A 44 -55.43 -3.13 4.57
C SER A 44 -55.16 -4.61 4.92
N PRO A 45 -54.14 -4.92 5.75
CA PRO A 45 -53.28 -6.10 5.64
C PRO A 45 -53.81 -7.32 6.41
N GLU A 46 -53.37 -8.53 6.01
CA GLU A 46 -52.71 -9.51 6.90
C GLU A 46 -52.46 -10.86 6.19
N ALA A 47 -51.27 -11.38 6.49
CA ALA A 47 -50.89 -12.78 6.66
C ALA A 47 -51.00 -13.81 5.51
N SER A 48 -49.85 -14.48 5.35
CA SER A 48 -49.67 -15.93 5.21
C SER A 48 -49.89 -16.58 3.84
N GLY A 49 -48.76 -17.04 3.30
CA GLY A 49 -48.68 -18.21 2.43
C GLY A 49 -48.64 -17.88 0.95
N ASP A 50 -47.45 -17.88 0.37
CA ASP A 50 -47.20 -18.58 -0.91
C ASP A 50 -45.68 -18.65 -1.12
N VAL A 51 -45.14 -19.87 -1.17
CA VAL A 51 -44.86 -20.63 -2.39
C VAL A 51 -43.59 -20.14 -3.07
N ARG A 52 -42.58 -21.01 -2.95
CA ARG A 52 -41.34 -21.02 -3.69
C ARG A 52 -41.63 -20.83 -5.18
N SER A 53 -41.25 -19.68 -5.72
CA SER A 53 -40.95 -19.55 -7.14
C SER A 53 -39.64 -20.27 -7.38
N ALA A 54 -39.73 -21.42 -8.04
CA ALA A 54 -38.61 -22.11 -8.64
C ALA A 54 -38.19 -21.33 -9.89
N GLU A 55 -37.33 -20.33 -9.72
CA GLU A 55 -36.53 -19.64 -10.76
C GLU A 55 -35.74 -18.52 -10.06
N ASP A 56 -34.64 -18.87 -9.38
CA ASP A 56 -33.59 -17.94 -8.93
C ASP A 56 -32.29 -18.77 -8.73
N ASP A 57 -31.60 -19.05 -9.83
CA ASP A 57 -30.30 -19.76 -9.89
C ASP A 57 -29.11 -18.78 -10.01
N GLU A 58 -29.21 -17.56 -9.46
CA GLU A 58 -28.11 -16.57 -9.46
C GLU A 58 -27.98 -15.81 -8.13
N GLY A 59 -27.94 -16.51 -7.00
CA GLY A 59 -27.44 -15.91 -5.77
C GLY A 59 -25.98 -15.49 -5.96
N THR A 60 -25.63 -14.22 -5.70
CA THR A 60 -24.24 -13.73 -5.80
C THR A 60 -23.37 -14.44 -4.78
N GLY A 61 -22.69 -15.52 -5.21
CA GLY A 61 -21.78 -16.28 -4.38
C GLY A 61 -20.67 -15.41 -3.80
N PHE A 62 -20.24 -15.73 -2.58
CA PHE A 62 -19.14 -15.06 -1.91
C PHE A 62 -17.82 -15.31 -2.65
N ARG A 63 -17.19 -14.26 -3.17
CA ARG A 63 -15.96 -14.36 -3.95
C ARG A 63 -14.76 -13.87 -3.15
N GLY A 64 -13.64 -14.61 -3.20
CA GLY A 64 -12.41 -14.21 -2.54
C GLY A 64 -11.27 -15.19 -2.69
N PHE A 65 -10.15 -14.91 -2.01
CA PHE A 65 -9.01 -15.82 -1.95
C PHE A 65 -9.12 -16.77 -0.77
N VAL A 66 -8.74 -18.02 -0.98
CA VAL A 66 -8.50 -18.96 0.11
C VAL A 66 -7.18 -18.58 0.78
N VAL A 67 -7.25 -18.04 2.00
CA VAL A 67 -6.05 -17.58 2.71
C VAL A 67 -5.56 -18.57 3.77
N ARG A 68 -6.45 -19.48 4.22
CA ARG A 68 -6.12 -20.58 5.13
C ARG A 68 -6.95 -21.83 4.86
N ARG A 69 -6.43 -22.97 5.31
CA ARG A 69 -7.13 -24.26 5.28
C ARG A 69 -6.82 -25.03 6.55
N GLU A 70 -7.85 -25.43 7.30
CA GLU A 70 -7.74 -26.11 8.58
C GLU A 70 -8.89 -27.10 8.77
N GLY A 71 -8.58 -28.36 9.11
CA GLY A 71 -9.60 -29.35 9.48
C GLY A 71 -10.74 -29.55 8.47
N GLY A 72 -10.43 -29.48 7.16
CA GLY A 72 -11.44 -29.59 6.10
C GLY A 72 -12.27 -28.32 5.85
N ARG A 73 -11.92 -27.20 6.49
CA ARG A 73 -12.48 -25.88 6.25
C ARG A 73 -11.47 -24.98 5.54
N ILE A 74 -11.96 -24.01 4.79
CA ILE A 74 -11.17 -22.96 4.15
C ILE A 74 -11.60 -21.59 4.68
N LEU A 75 -10.66 -20.68 4.91
CA LEU A 75 -10.94 -19.28 5.16
C LEU A 75 -10.87 -18.54 3.84
N VAL A 76 -12.00 -17.98 3.41
CA VAL A 76 -12.09 -17.17 2.20
C VAL A 76 -12.23 -15.71 2.60
N VAL A 77 -11.39 -14.85 2.05
CA VAL A 77 -11.39 -13.41 2.32
C VAL A 77 -11.64 -12.66 1.01
N SER A 78 -12.63 -11.78 1.01
CA SER A 78 -12.95 -10.95 -0.16
C SER A 78 -11.94 -9.82 -0.30
N SER A 79 -11.50 -9.57 -1.53
CA SER A 79 -10.69 -8.38 -1.86
C SER A 79 -11.53 -7.11 -1.96
N GLU A 80 -12.86 -7.23 -2.01
CA GLU A 80 -13.78 -6.09 -2.10
C GLU A 80 -13.91 -5.39 -0.74
N VAL A 81 -13.69 -4.08 -0.76
CA VAL A 81 -13.77 -3.22 0.43
C VAL A 81 -15.19 -2.71 0.58
N LYS A 82 -15.73 -2.85 1.79
CA LYS A 82 -16.97 -2.22 2.25
C LYS A 82 -16.61 -1.05 3.16
N ASP A 83 -17.25 0.09 2.95
CA ASP A 83 -17.12 1.29 3.79
C ASP A 83 -18.29 1.36 4.76
N PHE A 84 -17.99 1.30 6.07
CA PHE A 84 -18.97 1.47 7.14
C PHE A 84 -18.74 2.75 7.96
N GLY A 85 -17.84 3.64 7.54
CA GLY A 85 -17.48 4.86 8.26
C GLY A 85 -18.67 5.77 8.52
N ALA A 86 -19.57 5.89 7.53
CA ALA A 86 -20.81 6.67 7.65
C ALA A 86 -21.80 6.15 8.72
N GLN A 87 -21.62 4.91 9.20
CA GLN A 87 -22.46 4.26 10.21
C GLN A 87 -21.73 4.08 11.55
N GLY A 88 -20.56 4.73 11.73
CA GLY A 88 -19.72 4.58 12.92
C GLY A 88 -18.91 3.29 12.94
N GLY A 89 -18.78 2.58 11.81
CA GLY A 89 -17.92 1.42 11.61
C GLY A 89 -16.54 1.78 11.02
N LYS A 90 -15.78 0.79 10.55
CA LYS A 90 -14.48 1.01 9.90
C LYS A 90 -14.64 1.51 8.45
N ASP A 91 -13.75 2.41 8.03
CA ASP A 91 -13.71 2.99 6.68
C ASP A 91 -13.34 1.96 5.60
N GLU A 92 -12.54 0.95 5.96
CA GLU A 92 -12.21 -0.18 5.10
C GLU A 92 -12.55 -1.49 5.84
N PHE A 93 -13.47 -2.29 5.29
CA PHE A 93 -13.82 -3.60 5.83
C PHE A 93 -13.87 -4.66 4.72
N ASN A 94 -13.24 -5.81 4.97
CA ASN A 94 -13.30 -6.96 4.08
C ASN A 94 -14.00 -8.12 4.80
N ASP A 95 -14.95 -8.74 4.10
CA ASP A 95 -15.59 -9.95 4.59
C ASP A 95 -14.58 -11.10 4.64
N ALA A 96 -14.63 -11.87 5.72
CA ALA A 96 -13.84 -13.08 5.91
C ALA A 96 -14.76 -14.18 6.46
N ILE A 97 -14.81 -15.34 5.80
CA ILE A 97 -15.71 -16.43 6.18
C ILE A 97 -14.98 -17.77 6.13
N TRP A 98 -15.08 -18.53 7.21
CA TRP A 98 -14.72 -19.95 7.25
C TRP A 98 -15.83 -20.79 6.64
N PHE A 99 -15.51 -21.49 5.55
CA PHE A 99 -16.41 -22.43 4.89
C PHE A 99 -16.00 -23.88 5.16
N SER A 100 -16.93 -24.67 5.67
CA SER A 100 -16.82 -26.14 5.73
C SER A 100 -17.34 -26.79 4.44
N GLY A 101 -16.88 -28.01 4.14
CA GLY A 101 -17.34 -28.76 2.97
C GLY A 101 -16.70 -28.34 1.64
N ALA A 102 -15.59 -27.60 1.69
CA ALA A 102 -14.88 -27.19 0.48
C ALA A 102 -14.12 -28.38 -0.16
N PRO A 103 -14.04 -28.43 -1.50
CA PRO A 103 -13.33 -29.47 -2.22
C PRO A 103 -11.81 -29.41 -1.99
N SER A 104 -11.09 -30.46 -2.38
CA SER A 104 -9.65 -30.57 -2.15
C SER A 104 -8.82 -29.57 -2.98
N ASP A 105 -9.30 -29.20 -4.15
CA ASP A 105 -8.68 -28.25 -5.09
C ASP A 105 -8.86 -26.77 -4.71
N ALA A 106 -9.72 -26.46 -3.73
CA ALA A 106 -9.80 -25.15 -3.07
C ALA A 106 -8.63 -24.93 -2.09
N GLU A 107 -7.41 -24.86 -2.64
CA GLU A 107 -6.18 -24.71 -1.88
C GLU A 107 -5.86 -23.25 -1.53
N VAL A 108 -4.97 -23.04 -0.55
CA VAL A 108 -4.48 -21.69 -0.21
C VAL A 108 -3.87 -21.01 -1.44
N GLY A 109 -4.23 -19.76 -1.65
CA GLY A 109 -3.85 -18.94 -2.81
C GLY A 109 -4.85 -18.98 -3.97
N ARG A 110 -5.76 -19.97 -4.02
CA ARG A 110 -6.78 -20.06 -5.07
C ARG A 110 -7.87 -19.01 -4.85
N ARG A 111 -8.42 -18.48 -5.96
CA ARG A 111 -9.64 -17.68 -5.94
C ARG A 111 -10.86 -18.61 -6.08
N VAL A 112 -11.88 -18.36 -5.27
CA VAL A 112 -13.09 -19.18 -5.24
C VAL A 112 -14.33 -18.30 -5.20
N LYS A 113 -15.45 -18.84 -5.70
CA LYS A 113 -16.81 -18.38 -5.42
C LYS A 113 -17.51 -19.44 -4.58
N VAL A 114 -18.17 -19.03 -3.51
CA VAL A 114 -18.81 -19.93 -2.56
C VAL A 114 -20.27 -19.55 -2.35
N TRP A 115 -21.17 -20.51 -2.51
CA TRP A 115 -22.59 -20.36 -2.25
C TRP A 115 -22.95 -21.01 -0.91
N THR A 116 -23.76 -20.33 -0.11
CA THR A 116 -24.28 -20.79 1.18
C THR A 116 -25.66 -20.19 1.43
N ASN A 117 -26.54 -20.93 2.10
CA ASN A 117 -27.86 -20.43 2.51
C ASN A 117 -27.83 -19.68 3.86
N ALA A 118 -26.78 -19.86 4.67
CA ALA A 118 -26.68 -19.23 5.99
C ALA A 118 -25.23 -18.94 6.38
N ILE A 119 -25.02 -17.85 7.11
CA ILE A 119 -23.74 -17.46 7.69
C ILE A 119 -23.99 -17.15 9.17
N ASP A 120 -23.20 -17.76 10.05
CA ASP A 120 -23.26 -17.49 11.49
C ASP A 120 -22.70 -16.09 11.79
N GLN A 121 -23.39 -15.37 12.69
CA GLN A 121 -23.02 -14.01 13.08
C GLN A 121 -21.77 -13.99 13.96
N SER A 122 -20.60 -14.02 13.34
CA SER A 122 -19.27 -13.95 13.95
C SER A 122 -18.27 -13.32 12.99
N TYR A 123 -17.08 -12.93 13.47
CA TYR A 123 -15.99 -12.49 12.61
C TYR A 123 -14.66 -13.21 12.95
N PRO A 124 -14.00 -13.89 11.97
CA PRO A 124 -14.54 -14.23 10.66
C PRO A 124 -15.85 -15.04 10.76
N GLY A 125 -16.75 -14.85 9.81
CA GLY A 125 -18.02 -15.58 9.76
C GLY A 125 -17.79 -17.09 9.62
N GLN A 126 -18.83 -17.89 9.88
CA GLN A 126 -18.78 -19.35 9.71
C GLN A 126 -19.96 -19.77 8.83
N ALA A 127 -19.71 -20.68 7.88
CA ALA A 127 -20.74 -21.22 7.00
C ALA A 127 -20.39 -22.63 6.50
N ARG A 128 -21.39 -23.33 5.98
CA ARG A 128 -21.21 -24.55 5.19
C ARG A 128 -21.34 -24.21 3.72
N ALA A 129 -20.34 -24.55 2.92
CA ALA A 129 -20.44 -24.39 1.48
C ALA A 129 -21.44 -25.40 0.91
N GLU A 130 -22.36 -24.91 0.10
CA GLU A 130 -23.27 -25.74 -0.71
C GLU A 130 -22.67 -26.02 -2.07
N ARG A 131 -21.97 -25.02 -2.60
CA ARG A 131 -21.19 -25.10 -3.83
C ARG A 131 -19.94 -24.26 -3.66
N VAL A 132 -18.83 -24.80 -4.14
CA VAL A 132 -17.57 -24.06 -4.30
C VAL A 132 -17.17 -24.17 -5.75
N GLU A 133 -16.97 -23.03 -6.39
CA GLU A 133 -16.37 -22.94 -7.72
C GLU A 133 -14.97 -22.38 -7.56
N VAL A 134 -13.97 -23.17 -7.93
CA VAL A 134 -12.58 -22.74 -7.93
C VAL A 134 -12.30 -22.11 -9.29
N GLU A 135 -11.91 -20.83 -9.30
CA GLU A 135 -11.65 -20.11 -10.55
C GLU A 135 -10.37 -20.61 -11.22
N ASP A 136 -10.25 -20.41 -12.53
CA ASP A 136 -9.07 -20.83 -13.29
C ASP A 136 -7.78 -20.24 -12.72
N ASP A 137 -6.72 -21.04 -12.71
CA ASP A 137 -5.41 -20.60 -12.24
C ASP A 137 -4.71 -19.78 -13.31
N VAL A 138 -4.71 -18.45 -13.16
CA VAL A 138 -4.11 -17.55 -14.14
C VAL A 138 -2.60 -17.70 -14.09
N ARG A 139 -1.99 -18.06 -15.22
CA ARG A 139 -0.54 -18.02 -15.43
C ARG A 139 -0.24 -17.09 -16.62
N PRO A 140 0.22 -15.86 -16.36
CA PRO A 140 0.60 -14.92 -17.40
C PRO A 140 1.70 -15.47 -18.31
N ASP A 141 1.76 -14.99 -19.54
CA ASP A 141 2.81 -15.37 -20.49
C ASP A 141 4.20 -15.06 -19.92
N GLY A 142 5.10 -16.06 -20.00
CA GLY A 142 6.45 -15.96 -19.47
C GLY A 142 6.58 -16.22 -17.97
N ALA A 143 5.47 -16.33 -17.23
CA ALA A 143 5.49 -16.69 -15.81
C ALA A 143 5.71 -18.19 -15.62
N SER A 144 6.61 -18.53 -14.71
CA SER A 144 6.89 -19.89 -14.25
C SER A 144 5.85 -20.34 -13.23
N ARG A 145 5.32 -19.40 -12.43
CA ARG A 145 4.27 -19.61 -11.44
C ARG A 145 2.93 -19.10 -11.90
N SER A 146 1.87 -19.70 -11.39
CA SER A 146 0.53 -19.12 -11.46
C SER A 146 0.30 -18.08 -10.36
N GLU A 147 -0.80 -17.31 -10.50
CA GLU A 147 -1.29 -16.39 -9.49
C GLU A 147 -1.47 -17.12 -8.14
N ALA A 148 -2.10 -18.29 -8.14
CA ALA A 148 -2.33 -19.03 -6.89
C ALA A 148 -1.03 -19.50 -6.24
N GLU A 149 -0.03 -19.90 -7.03
CA GLU A 149 1.29 -20.27 -6.50
C GLU A 149 2.02 -19.07 -5.88
N ALA A 150 1.97 -17.91 -6.53
CA ALA A 150 2.59 -16.68 -6.03
C ALA A 150 1.89 -16.16 -4.76
N VAL A 151 0.57 -16.12 -4.74
CA VAL A 151 -0.22 -15.71 -3.57
C VAL A 151 0.01 -16.65 -2.39
N ARG A 152 0.04 -17.97 -2.63
CA ARG A 152 0.32 -18.97 -1.59
C ARG A 152 1.72 -18.80 -0.99
N ALA A 153 2.73 -18.54 -1.82
CA ALA A 153 4.07 -18.25 -1.33
C ALA A 153 4.07 -16.99 -0.45
N ALA A 154 3.43 -15.90 -0.90
CA ALA A 154 3.30 -14.67 -0.13
C ALA A 154 2.61 -14.88 1.23
N LEU A 155 1.47 -15.59 1.26
CA LEU A 155 0.71 -15.88 2.49
C LEU A 155 1.46 -16.76 3.49
N ALA A 156 2.43 -17.57 3.03
CA ALA A 156 3.30 -18.35 3.90
C ALA A 156 4.37 -17.49 4.61
N SER A 157 4.59 -16.24 4.16
CA SER A 157 5.53 -15.31 4.78
C SER A 157 4.99 -14.77 6.10
N PRO A 158 5.79 -14.72 7.19
CA PRO A 158 5.43 -14.02 8.42
C PRO A 158 5.01 -12.56 8.20
N ALA A 159 5.53 -11.92 7.14
CA ALA A 159 5.19 -10.55 6.76
C ALA A 159 3.71 -10.39 6.36
N ALA A 160 3.11 -11.40 5.72
CA ALA A 160 1.73 -11.35 5.24
C ALA A 160 0.70 -11.34 6.38
N VAL A 161 1.05 -11.92 7.53
CA VAL A 161 0.16 -12.06 8.69
C VAL A 161 0.53 -11.10 9.82
N ARG A 162 1.52 -10.23 9.62
CA ARG A 162 2.08 -9.31 10.62
C ARG A 162 1.02 -8.39 11.23
N TYR A 163 0.14 -7.84 10.40
CA TYR A 163 -0.85 -6.83 10.80
C TYR A 163 -2.22 -7.43 11.12
N SER A 164 -2.52 -8.62 10.60
CA SER A 164 -3.73 -9.36 10.96
C SER A 164 -3.48 -10.86 10.84
N PRO A 165 -3.14 -11.53 11.96
CA PRO A 165 -2.92 -12.97 11.96
C PRO A 165 -4.21 -13.78 11.84
N LEU A 166 -5.39 -13.14 11.81
CA LEU A 166 -6.69 -13.82 11.70
C LEU A 166 -7.23 -13.84 10.27
N ALA A 167 -7.04 -12.76 9.50
CA ALA A 167 -7.56 -12.64 8.14
C ALA A 167 -6.70 -11.66 7.31
N ALA A 168 -5.65 -12.19 6.67
CA ALA A 168 -4.90 -11.43 5.68
C ALA A 168 -5.79 -11.22 4.44
N VAL A 169 -5.83 -9.99 3.91
CA VAL A 169 -6.60 -9.61 2.73
C VAL A 169 -5.65 -9.53 1.55
N VAL A 170 -5.78 -10.42 0.57
CA VAL A 170 -5.05 -10.31 -0.70
C VAL A 170 -5.78 -9.27 -1.58
N GLN A 171 -5.16 -8.12 -1.79
CA GLN A 171 -5.75 -7.02 -2.56
C GLN A 171 -5.45 -7.15 -4.06
N SER A 172 -4.22 -7.57 -4.40
CA SER A 172 -3.82 -7.78 -5.79
C SER A 172 -2.64 -8.74 -5.90
N ALA A 173 -2.52 -9.35 -7.07
CA ALA A 173 -1.38 -10.16 -7.48
C ALA A 173 -1.02 -9.79 -8.93
N VAL A 174 0.14 -9.16 -9.12
CA VAL A 174 0.56 -8.64 -10.43
C VAL A 174 1.91 -9.22 -10.80
N TYR A 175 1.98 -9.84 -11.97
CA TYR A 175 3.23 -10.34 -12.54
C TYR A 175 3.94 -9.25 -13.34
N ASP A 176 5.24 -9.08 -13.11
CA ASP A 176 6.12 -8.25 -13.92
C ASP A 176 7.13 -9.14 -14.66
N ALA A 177 6.95 -9.23 -15.98
CA ALA A 177 7.80 -10.01 -16.86
C ALA A 177 9.23 -9.46 -16.95
N ALA A 178 9.42 -8.14 -16.83
CA ALA A 178 10.75 -7.52 -16.95
C ALA A 178 11.67 -7.95 -15.82
N SER A 179 11.12 -8.10 -14.61
CA SER A 179 11.86 -8.48 -13.42
C SER A 179 11.60 -9.92 -12.95
N ALA A 180 10.85 -10.70 -13.75
CA ALA A 180 10.47 -12.09 -13.47
C ALA A 180 10.00 -12.31 -12.03
N ALA A 181 9.04 -11.48 -11.59
CA ALA A 181 8.54 -11.54 -10.22
C ALA A 181 7.09 -11.12 -10.11
N TRP A 182 6.46 -11.62 -9.06
CA TRP A 182 5.11 -11.25 -8.65
C TRP A 182 5.17 -10.19 -7.55
N THR A 183 4.26 -9.24 -7.60
CA THR A 183 3.98 -8.30 -6.51
C THR A 183 2.61 -8.61 -5.95
N ILE A 184 2.56 -9.00 -4.68
CA ILE A 184 1.33 -9.36 -3.96
C ILE A 184 1.04 -8.29 -2.92
N ALA A 185 -0.03 -7.52 -3.11
CA ALA A 185 -0.48 -6.54 -2.12
C ALA A 185 -1.36 -7.23 -1.08
N ILE A 186 -0.98 -7.10 0.19
CA ILE A 186 -1.68 -7.71 1.33
C ILE A 186 -1.99 -6.61 2.36
N ALA A 187 -3.22 -6.60 2.86
CA ALA A 187 -3.63 -5.75 3.97
C ALA A 187 -4.02 -6.62 5.18
N GLY A 188 -3.93 -6.05 6.39
CA GLY A 188 -4.61 -6.62 7.55
C GLY A 188 -6.13 -6.47 7.43
N GLY A 189 -6.88 -7.33 8.13
CA GLY A 189 -8.33 -7.24 8.22
C GLY A 189 -8.78 -5.85 8.70
N GLY A 190 -9.64 -5.21 7.91
CA GLY A 190 -10.10 -3.85 8.16
C GLY A 190 -9.19 -2.74 7.60
N GLY A 191 -8.34 -3.04 6.61
CA GLY A 191 -7.49 -2.07 5.91
C GLY A 191 -6.22 -1.65 6.66
N GLU A 192 -6.06 -2.07 7.92
CA GLU A 192 -4.93 -1.74 8.78
C GLU A 192 -3.66 -2.51 8.37
N GLY A 193 -2.56 -1.78 8.17
CA GLY A 193 -1.26 -2.36 7.84
C GLY A 193 -1.23 -3.00 6.45
N LYS A 194 -0.69 -2.27 5.47
CA LYS A 194 -0.55 -2.74 4.09
C LYS A 194 0.91 -3.13 3.85
N THR A 195 1.13 -4.17 3.06
CA THR A 195 2.47 -4.59 2.62
C THR A 195 2.41 -5.12 1.21
N LYS A 196 3.48 -4.92 0.44
CA LYS A 196 3.63 -5.48 -0.90
C LYS A 196 4.72 -6.54 -0.83
N LEU A 197 4.40 -7.80 -0.98
CA LEU A 197 5.41 -8.86 -1.00
C LEU A 197 5.85 -9.13 -2.43
N ARG A 198 7.16 -9.19 -2.64
CA ARG A 198 7.74 -9.59 -3.91
C ARG A 198 8.03 -11.08 -3.86
N VAL A 199 7.51 -11.83 -4.82
CA VAL A 199 7.74 -13.27 -4.95
C VAL A 199 8.51 -13.51 -6.23
N ASP A 200 9.74 -14.01 -6.10
CA ASP A 200 10.54 -14.42 -7.25
C ASP A 200 9.82 -15.55 -8.00
N ASP A 201 9.59 -15.35 -9.30
CA ASP A 201 8.76 -16.24 -10.10
C ASP A 201 9.36 -17.65 -10.23
N ARG A 202 10.69 -17.77 -10.28
CA ARG A 202 11.36 -19.07 -10.47
C ARG A 202 11.53 -19.83 -9.17
N THR A 203 12.01 -19.15 -8.14
CA THR A 203 12.38 -19.75 -6.86
C THR A 203 11.23 -19.78 -5.86
N GLY A 204 10.23 -18.91 -6.03
CA GLY A 204 9.17 -18.69 -5.04
C GLY A 204 9.66 -17.98 -3.78
N ARG A 205 10.91 -17.48 -3.78
CA ARG A 205 11.45 -16.75 -2.64
C ARG A 205 10.64 -15.48 -2.44
N VAL A 206 10.09 -15.35 -1.24
CA VAL A 206 9.41 -14.13 -0.81
C VAL A 206 10.42 -13.18 -0.22
N THR A 207 10.42 -11.96 -0.71
CA THR A 207 11.07 -10.82 -0.10
C THR A 207 9.99 -9.81 0.22
N GLU A 208 9.99 -9.28 1.45
CA GLU A 208 9.43 -7.95 1.66
C GLU A 208 10.13 -7.01 0.65
N PRO A 209 9.50 -5.89 0.22
CA PRO A 209 10.22 -4.90 -0.57
C PRO A 209 11.50 -4.65 0.20
N ALA A 210 12.63 -4.98 -0.43
CA ALA A 210 13.88 -4.86 0.29
C ALA A 210 13.95 -3.38 0.68
N ALA A 211 14.14 -3.18 1.97
CA ALA A 211 14.57 -1.97 2.62
C ALA A 211 15.87 -1.37 2.00
N ALA A 212 16.33 -1.84 0.83
CA ALA A 212 17.42 -1.31 0.02
C ALA A 212 16.96 -0.76 -1.35
N ASP A 213 15.71 -1.01 -1.78
CA ASP A 213 15.20 -0.73 -3.12
C ASP A 213 14.02 0.25 -3.09
N ALA A 214 14.13 1.32 -2.31
CA ALA A 214 13.37 2.50 -2.70
C ALA A 214 13.72 2.77 -4.18
N PRO A 215 12.75 2.77 -5.11
CA PRO A 215 13.05 2.69 -6.53
C PRO A 215 14.11 3.73 -6.89
N ALA A 216 15.14 3.36 -7.64
CA ALA A 216 16.22 4.28 -7.98
C ALA A 216 15.62 5.57 -8.56
N GLY A 217 15.95 6.69 -7.96
CA GLY A 217 15.45 8.00 -8.36
C GLY A 217 14.10 8.40 -7.77
N SER A 218 13.50 7.57 -6.91
CA SER A 218 12.25 7.88 -6.21
C SER A 218 12.46 8.87 -5.07
N ALA A 219 11.36 9.50 -4.62
CA ALA A 219 11.37 10.33 -3.42
C ALA A 219 11.73 9.50 -2.17
N ALA A 220 11.28 8.24 -2.10
CA ALA A 220 11.62 7.35 -0.99
C ALA A 220 13.13 7.10 -0.88
N GLU A 221 13.83 6.92 -2.01
CA GLU A 221 15.29 6.72 -2.02
C GLU A 221 16.00 7.97 -1.51
N MET A 222 15.59 9.13 -2.04
CA MET A 222 16.12 10.43 -1.64
C MET A 222 16.00 10.66 -0.12
N TYR A 223 14.82 10.43 0.46
CA TYR A 223 14.62 10.62 1.90
C TYR A 223 15.39 9.61 2.74
N ALA A 224 15.42 8.33 2.35
CA ALA A 224 16.21 7.33 3.05
C ALA A 224 17.70 7.70 3.08
N LEU A 225 18.25 8.17 1.95
CA LEU A 225 19.63 8.63 1.85
C LEU A 225 19.89 9.91 2.66
N ALA A 226 18.95 10.86 2.63
CA ALA A 226 19.09 12.10 3.40
C ALA A 226 19.06 11.83 4.91
N PHE A 227 18.17 10.98 5.39
CA PHE A 227 18.10 10.57 6.79
C PHE A 227 19.32 9.77 7.25
N ASP A 228 19.81 8.90 6.37
CA ASP A 228 21.07 8.21 6.60
C ASP A 228 22.21 9.22 6.74
N ALA A 229 22.26 10.23 5.87
CA ALA A 229 23.25 11.30 5.95
C ALA A 229 23.09 12.17 7.20
N TYR A 230 21.86 12.40 7.69
CA TYR A 230 21.61 13.13 8.94
C TYR A 230 22.28 12.46 10.12
N LEU A 231 22.08 11.15 10.26
CA LEU A 231 22.70 10.38 11.33
C LEU A 231 24.22 10.40 11.23
N SER A 232 24.77 10.20 10.03
CA SER A 232 26.23 10.26 9.81
C SER A 232 26.84 11.63 10.13
N ALA A 233 26.14 12.72 9.82
CA ALA A 233 26.65 14.09 10.00
C ALA A 233 26.41 14.67 11.40
N SER A 234 25.57 14.02 12.21
CA SER A 234 25.14 14.54 13.53
C SER A 234 26.18 14.44 14.66
N GLY A 235 27.38 13.91 14.38
CA GLY A 235 28.49 13.82 15.33
C GLY A 235 28.47 12.55 16.20
N GLU A 236 29.52 12.38 17.00
CA GLU A 236 29.72 11.20 17.86
C GLU A 236 28.59 11.05 18.90
N GLY A 237 28.10 9.82 19.09
CA GLY A 237 27.09 9.50 20.10
C GLY A 237 25.63 9.70 19.68
N MET A 238 25.33 10.34 18.55
CA MET A 238 23.95 10.47 18.07
C MET A 238 23.43 9.17 17.44
N GLY A 239 24.24 8.50 16.62
CA GLY A 239 23.89 7.24 15.97
C GLY A 239 24.23 5.98 16.78
N ASP A 240 24.96 6.11 17.88
CA ASP A 240 25.52 4.96 18.59
C ASP A 240 24.54 4.34 19.59
N GLY A 241 24.49 3.01 19.64
CA GLY A 241 23.68 2.25 20.59
C GLY A 241 22.17 2.44 20.45
N ILE A 242 21.69 2.97 19.32
CA ILE A 242 20.26 3.12 19.06
C ILE A 242 19.64 1.77 18.69
N CYS A 243 18.45 1.50 19.21
CA CYS A 243 17.63 0.34 18.87
C CYS A 243 16.56 0.69 17.81
N TYR A 244 16.23 1.97 17.67
CA TYR A 244 15.28 2.44 16.67
C TYR A 244 15.56 3.87 16.19
N ILE A 245 15.03 4.17 15.00
CA ILE A 245 14.97 5.51 14.42
C ILE A 245 13.50 5.87 14.20
N ALA A 246 13.04 6.93 14.84
CA ALA A 246 11.73 7.52 14.56
C ALA A 246 11.88 8.63 13.51
N VAL A 247 10.89 8.77 12.64
CA VAL A 247 10.81 9.89 11.67
C VAL A 247 9.48 10.62 11.84
N ASP A 248 9.57 11.92 12.07
CA ASP A 248 8.44 12.84 12.11
C ASP A 248 8.17 13.41 10.71
N TRP A 249 7.08 12.93 10.10
CA TRP A 249 6.64 13.34 8.76
C TRP A 249 5.76 14.59 8.76
N GLY A 250 5.52 15.23 9.92
CA GLY A 250 4.45 16.22 10.10
C GLY A 250 4.51 17.44 9.16
N LYS A 251 5.71 17.83 8.70
CA LYS A 251 5.90 18.97 7.78
C LYS A 251 6.01 18.56 6.30
N MET A 252 5.86 17.28 5.98
CA MET A 252 6.22 16.74 4.68
C MET A 252 5.00 16.28 3.89
N THR A 253 4.98 16.60 2.60
CA THR A 253 3.96 16.15 1.64
C THR A 253 4.42 14.92 0.88
N LEU A 254 4.86 13.88 1.60
CA LEU A 254 5.19 12.58 1.02
C LEU A 254 3.98 11.63 1.11
N GLY A 255 3.72 10.82 0.09
CA GLY A 255 2.65 9.82 0.13
C GLY A 255 2.95 8.70 1.13
N ALA A 256 1.91 8.03 1.66
CA ALA A 256 2.09 6.98 2.66
C ALA A 256 3.01 5.84 2.18
N GLU A 257 2.85 5.41 0.92
CA GLU A 257 3.70 4.37 0.32
C GLU A 257 5.18 4.79 0.28
N ASP A 258 5.47 6.02 -0.11
CA ASP A 258 6.84 6.54 -0.18
C ASP A 258 7.45 6.73 1.23
N ARG A 259 6.66 7.10 2.24
CA ARG A 259 7.10 7.19 3.64
C ARG A 259 7.51 5.82 4.17
N GLU A 260 6.68 4.81 3.94
CA GLU A 260 6.97 3.43 4.36
C GLU A 260 8.22 2.90 3.65
N ALA A 261 8.34 3.13 2.34
CA ALA A 261 9.52 2.76 1.57
C ALA A 261 10.79 3.49 2.05
N ALA A 262 10.71 4.77 2.42
CA ALA A 262 11.83 5.52 2.97
C ALA A 262 12.25 5.01 4.36
N LEU A 263 11.29 4.70 5.24
CA LEU A 263 11.58 4.09 6.55
C LEU A 263 12.25 2.74 6.39
N ALA A 264 11.69 1.85 5.56
CA ALA A 264 12.31 0.58 5.24
C ALA A 264 13.74 0.81 4.72
N GLY A 265 13.88 1.67 3.70
CA GLY A 265 15.13 2.19 3.15
C GLY A 265 16.21 2.49 4.18
N LEU A 266 15.85 3.33 5.16
CA LEU A 266 16.73 3.75 6.24
C LEU A 266 17.06 2.60 7.21
N GLY A 267 16.05 1.79 7.56
CA GLY A 267 16.17 0.70 8.51
C GLY A 267 17.17 -0.37 8.07
N ALA A 268 17.18 -0.78 6.80
CA ALA A 268 18.20 -1.73 6.34
C ALA A 268 19.59 -1.12 6.20
N ARG A 269 19.71 0.15 5.79
CA ARG A 269 21.01 0.83 5.73
C ARG A 269 21.70 0.87 7.10
N ARG A 270 20.91 1.03 8.16
CA ARG A 270 21.40 1.14 9.54
C ARG A 270 21.31 -0.13 10.36
N GLY A 271 20.59 -1.14 9.88
CA GLY A 271 20.33 -2.37 10.64
C GLY A 271 19.51 -2.16 11.92
N VAL A 272 18.66 -1.12 11.96
CA VAL A 272 17.84 -0.76 13.12
C VAL A 272 16.39 -0.54 12.73
N LYS A 273 15.49 -0.74 13.70
CA LYS A 273 14.05 -0.60 13.48
C LYS A 273 13.70 0.86 13.17
N THR A 274 12.86 1.09 12.18
CA THR A 274 12.33 2.41 11.85
C THR A 274 10.85 2.52 12.18
N VAL A 275 10.39 3.72 12.56
CA VAL A 275 8.98 3.98 12.89
C VAL A 275 8.57 5.40 12.48
N ALA A 276 7.36 5.56 11.96
CA ALA A 276 6.75 6.89 11.79
C ALA A 276 6.21 7.35 13.16
N SER A 277 6.77 8.41 13.73
CA SER A 277 6.31 8.92 15.02
C SER A 277 6.73 10.37 15.27
N THR A 278 5.90 11.12 16.00
CA THR A 278 6.26 12.43 16.54
C THR A 278 6.88 12.29 17.93
N LEU A 279 7.57 13.33 18.42
CA LEU A 279 8.11 13.32 19.79
C LEU A 279 7.00 13.10 20.84
N ASP A 280 5.81 13.67 20.63
CA ASP A 280 4.72 13.53 21.59
C ASP A 280 4.15 12.11 21.62
N GLN A 281 4.04 11.46 20.46
CA GLN A 281 3.68 10.03 20.39
C GLN A 281 4.75 9.14 21.05
N LEU A 282 6.04 9.48 20.92
CA LEU A 282 7.11 8.75 21.61
C LEU A 282 7.00 8.90 23.13
N LYS A 283 6.61 10.08 23.64
CA LYS A 283 6.35 10.28 25.08
C LYS A 283 5.16 9.43 25.54
N GLU A 284 4.05 9.48 24.82
CA GLU A 284 2.83 8.72 25.14
C GLU A 284 3.06 7.21 25.16
N THR A 285 3.94 6.73 24.29
CA THR A 285 4.30 5.30 24.20
C THR A 285 5.42 4.87 25.16
N GLY A 286 5.85 5.77 26.07
CA GLY A 286 6.87 5.47 27.07
C GLY A 286 8.27 5.25 26.50
N LYS A 287 8.56 5.81 25.31
CA LYS A 287 9.86 5.71 24.65
C LYS A 287 10.84 6.82 25.06
N THR A 288 10.38 7.76 25.87
CA THR A 288 11.20 8.83 26.43
C THR A 288 11.51 8.59 27.90
N ASP A 289 12.66 9.09 28.36
CA ASP A 289 12.95 9.25 29.79
C ASP A 289 12.13 10.41 30.40
N GLU A 290 12.29 10.62 31.71
CA GLU A 290 11.58 11.68 32.47
C GLU A 290 11.89 13.11 32.00
N TYR A 291 12.98 13.29 31.25
CA TYR A 291 13.39 14.58 30.68
C TYR A 291 12.99 14.72 29.20
N GLY A 292 12.35 13.71 28.61
CA GLY A 292 11.98 13.69 27.20
C GLY A 292 13.08 13.19 26.25
N GLY A 293 14.19 12.66 26.79
CA GLY A 293 15.25 12.04 26.01
C GLY A 293 14.88 10.65 25.49
N LEU A 294 15.52 10.23 24.41
CA LEU A 294 15.34 8.95 23.74
C LEU A 294 16.58 8.08 24.02
N PRO A 295 16.61 7.32 25.14
CA PRO A 295 17.81 6.56 25.51
C PRO A 295 18.18 5.51 24.46
N ASP A 296 17.17 4.82 23.92
CA ASP A 296 17.32 3.71 22.98
C ASP A 296 17.05 4.09 21.51
N GLY A 297 16.98 5.38 21.20
CA GLY A 297 16.64 5.79 19.84
C GLY A 297 16.93 7.24 19.51
N VAL A 298 16.53 7.63 18.32
CA VAL A 298 16.64 8.99 17.79
C VAL A 298 15.38 9.34 17.02
N LEU A 299 15.07 10.63 16.98
CA LEU A 299 14.00 11.20 16.19
C LEU A 299 14.58 12.07 15.09
N LEU A 300 14.24 11.76 13.85
CA LEU A 300 14.55 12.57 12.68
C LEU A 300 13.35 13.44 12.32
N ARG A 301 13.62 14.70 11.99
CA ARG A 301 12.62 15.63 11.46
C ARG A 301 13.16 16.32 10.23
N VAL A 302 12.31 16.53 9.23
CA VAL A 302 12.60 17.43 8.11
C VAL A 302 11.85 18.74 8.34
N ASP A 303 12.57 19.84 8.24
CA ASP A 303 12.01 21.18 8.37
C ASP A 303 11.76 21.80 7.00
N GLU A 304 12.63 21.56 6.03
CA GLU A 304 12.52 22.07 4.67
C GLU A 304 13.01 21.05 3.64
N THR A 305 12.39 21.05 2.47
CA THR A 305 12.81 20.26 1.30
C THR A 305 12.73 21.12 0.06
N ASN A 306 13.88 21.38 -0.55
CA ASN A 306 14.00 22.09 -1.81
C ASN A 306 14.34 21.08 -2.92
N LEU A 307 13.41 20.88 -3.86
CA LEU A 307 13.53 19.91 -4.95
C LEU A 307 13.78 20.63 -6.27
N GLY A 308 14.84 20.22 -6.96
CA GLY A 308 15.08 20.47 -8.38
C GLY A 308 14.86 19.20 -9.21
N ALA A 309 15.10 19.27 -10.52
CA ALA A 309 14.96 18.12 -11.42
C ALA A 309 15.97 17.00 -11.11
N ASP A 310 17.23 17.39 -10.88
CA ASP A 310 18.36 16.48 -10.65
C ASP A 310 19.09 16.75 -9.33
N GLU A 311 18.53 17.62 -8.49
CA GLU A 311 19.11 18.02 -7.20
C GLU A 311 18.04 18.10 -6.11
N ALA A 312 18.43 17.84 -4.88
CA ALA A 312 17.57 18.00 -3.72
C ALA A 312 18.39 18.50 -2.53
N VAL A 313 17.84 19.44 -1.78
CA VAL A 313 18.42 19.93 -0.52
C VAL A 313 17.39 19.78 0.58
N LEU A 314 17.73 19.01 1.60
CA LEU A 314 16.91 18.79 2.77
C LEU A 314 17.58 19.43 3.98
N THR A 315 16.79 20.14 4.78
CA THR A 315 17.22 20.64 6.09
C THR A 315 16.30 20.07 7.16
N GLY A 316 16.87 19.77 8.32
CA GLY A 316 16.12 19.14 9.39
C GLY A 316 16.98 18.92 10.62
N SER A 317 16.56 17.99 11.47
CA SER A 317 17.24 17.73 12.73
C SER A 317 17.27 16.26 13.11
N VAL A 318 18.31 15.90 13.87
CA VAL A 318 18.41 14.68 14.66
C VAL A 318 18.21 15.08 16.11
N TYR A 319 17.22 14.48 16.78
CA TYR A 319 16.92 14.68 18.18
C TYR A 319 17.15 13.39 18.96
N ARG A 320 17.96 13.46 20.02
CA ARG A 320 18.15 12.37 20.98
C ARG A 320 17.75 12.78 22.39
N SER A 321 17.97 14.04 22.78
CA SER A 321 17.59 14.53 24.11
C SER A 321 17.40 16.05 24.11
N PRO A 322 16.84 16.66 25.17
CA PRO A 322 16.66 18.11 25.24
C PRO A 322 17.95 18.91 25.07
N LYS A 323 19.11 18.33 25.40
CA LYS A 323 20.44 18.93 25.20
C LYS A 323 21.23 18.29 24.06
N GLY A 324 20.67 17.24 23.44
CA GLY A 324 21.30 16.43 22.40
C GLY A 324 20.43 16.47 21.15
N GLY A 325 20.54 17.56 20.40
CA GLY A 325 20.03 17.66 19.05
C GLY A 325 21.08 18.24 18.11
N ALA A 326 20.95 17.96 16.82
CA ALA A 326 21.77 18.56 15.77
C ALA A 326 20.88 18.95 14.59
N GLY A 327 21.03 20.18 14.09
CA GLY A 327 20.50 20.56 12.78
C GLY A 327 21.37 19.94 11.70
N ILE A 328 20.79 19.50 10.59
CA ILE A 328 21.53 18.96 9.45
C ILE A 328 21.00 19.54 8.16
N ARG A 329 21.91 19.85 7.23
CA ARG A 329 21.62 20.08 5.82
C ARG A 329 22.25 18.97 4.98
N ALA A 330 21.45 18.27 4.18
CA ALA A 330 21.91 17.28 3.22
C ALA A 330 21.59 17.73 1.79
N ALA A 331 22.60 17.71 0.91
CA ALA A 331 22.46 17.95 -0.51
C ALA A 331 22.65 16.64 -1.27
N LEU A 332 21.72 16.35 -2.17
CA LEU A 332 21.70 15.16 -3.02
C LEU A 332 21.62 15.56 -4.49
N ALA A 333 22.18 14.72 -5.36
CA ALA A 333 22.05 14.85 -6.79
C ALA A 333 21.70 13.50 -7.43
N ARG A 334 21.05 13.56 -8.60
CA ARG A 334 20.69 12.38 -9.38
C ARG A 334 21.88 11.97 -10.27
N GLU A 335 22.30 10.72 -10.16
CA GLU A 335 23.38 10.12 -10.94
C GLU A 335 22.98 8.71 -11.36
N ASP A 336 23.17 8.39 -12.64
CA ASP A 336 22.83 7.08 -13.23
C ASP A 336 21.38 6.62 -12.93
N GLY A 337 20.45 7.59 -12.87
CA GLY A 337 19.04 7.35 -12.59
C GLY A 337 18.68 7.24 -11.10
N GLY A 338 19.65 7.19 -10.19
CA GLY A 338 19.46 7.10 -8.72
C GLY A 338 19.89 8.36 -7.97
N TRP A 339 19.52 8.46 -6.69
CA TRP A 339 20.00 9.55 -5.83
C TRP A 339 21.36 9.23 -5.20
N ARG A 340 22.17 10.28 -5.01
CA ARG A 340 23.45 10.24 -4.30
C ARG A 340 23.61 11.43 -3.38
N VAL A 341 24.08 11.19 -2.15
CA VAL A 341 24.43 12.26 -1.21
C VAL A 341 25.73 12.90 -1.69
N LYS A 342 25.70 14.21 -1.92
CA LYS A 342 26.86 15.01 -2.31
C LYS A 342 27.54 15.64 -1.12
N GLU A 343 26.74 16.10 -0.18
CA GLU A 343 27.21 16.81 1.00
C GLU A 343 26.20 16.62 2.12
N ALA A 344 26.71 16.46 3.34
CA ALA A 344 25.90 16.54 4.55
C ALA A 344 26.71 17.23 5.64
N GLN A 345 26.14 18.27 6.24
CA GLN A 345 26.83 19.07 7.24
C GLN A 345 25.89 19.43 8.39
N MET A 346 26.47 19.46 9.59
CA MET A 346 25.78 19.95 10.77
C MET A 346 25.50 21.45 10.64
N THR A 347 24.30 21.84 11.00
CA THR A 347 23.83 23.23 11.05
C THR A 347 23.41 23.57 12.47
N TRP A 348 23.23 24.86 12.74
CA TRP A 348 22.55 25.30 13.94
C TRP A 348 21.08 24.85 13.88
N ILE A 349 20.53 24.48 15.04
CA ILE A 349 19.09 24.27 15.21
C ILE A 349 18.48 25.66 15.30
N ASN A 350 17.60 26.00 14.36
CA ASN A 350 16.78 27.21 14.43
C ASN A 350 15.55 26.99 15.29
#